data_AF-A0A371JX84-F1
#
_entry.id   AF-A0A371JX84-F1
#
_cell.length_a   1.000
_cell.length_b   1.000
_cell.length_c   1.000
_cell.angle_alpha   90.00
_cell.angle_beta   90.00
_cell.angle_gamma   90.00
#
_symmetry.space_group_name_H-M   'P 1'
#
loop_
_entity.id
_entity.type
_entity.pdbx_description
1 polymer ?
#
loop_
_entity_poly.entity_id
_entity_poly.type
_entity_poly.pdbx_seq_one_letter_code
_entity_poly.pdbx_strand_id
1 'polypeptide(L)'
;MPISADLQKLIDDFGKKPGVSAEAVTNLTATINGSPALMAQLNDVVTKGHLKGFAALTDPNAGGAYRSSDQTMLLPLKGLEKAPGGTYNAGNMTFVLGHEVQHGYFRGDRATALSTFATEATAMAKSPAAVHDYTTIVGKMIQTNRDDEAKAHIAGWNALVGAARQTKPTATLEDVYLLSPGRAGDFMTRSGTAPNFTYAMKADLTIGADLSMAQSADNIKAMGKYYFDMPGSQARLGHNGNSDYANYYGASYVSFISQLEHAHGKTADGSKPAVHLNMTQLKLNESLMEQNGIDLGANSAGRQPYVDISTSTPKPGHFDHTKTTHRAVPINSPLEALLQDDHSHVRVDPRSADHADHKLFSGIREKVEGEYARHGRSVSEGDLDRIAAGMTLEGKRNGITSPDHVALSVDPVTKEVGKTAFLVQGGLNDPAHVRVGVPTDKTPPAEESFRQLDALNQGQQPATPAPAKEQRQAQSM
;
A
#
# COMPACT_ATOMS: atom_id res chain seq x y z
N MET A 1 6.54 30.37 14.73
CA MET A 1 7.54 29.77 15.64
C MET A 1 8.57 29.07 14.79
N PRO A 2 9.87 29.09 15.13
CA PRO A 2 10.90 28.32 14.43
C PRO A 2 10.89 26.84 14.86
N ILE A 3 11.63 26.00 14.12
CA ILE A 3 11.99 24.64 14.54
C ILE A 3 12.73 24.71 15.88
N SER A 4 12.34 23.88 16.85
CA SER A 4 12.99 23.82 18.16
C SER A 4 14.37 23.16 18.06
N ALA A 5 15.26 23.44 19.02
CA ALA A 5 16.58 22.81 19.06
C ALA A 5 16.50 21.28 19.12
N ASP A 6 15.53 20.74 19.84
CA ASP A 6 15.31 19.29 19.95
C ASP A 6 14.84 18.70 18.61
N LEU A 7 13.89 19.35 17.93
CA LEU A 7 13.44 18.89 16.61
C LEU A 7 14.57 18.99 15.58
N GLN A 8 15.36 20.07 15.60
CA GLN A 8 16.53 20.21 14.74
C GLN A 8 17.53 19.07 14.97
N LYS A 9 17.79 18.72 16.23
CA LYS A 9 18.65 17.59 16.57
C LYS A 9 18.16 16.27 15.95
N LEU A 10 16.86 16.02 15.96
CA LEU A 10 16.29 14.81 15.34
C LEU A 10 16.47 14.79 13.82
N ILE A 11 16.33 15.95 13.16
CA ILE A 11 16.58 16.11 11.72
C ILE A 11 18.06 15.88 11.40
N ASP A 12 18.97 16.45 12.19
CA ASP A 12 20.41 16.29 12.01
C ASP A 12 20.86 14.84 12.22
N ASP A 13 20.28 14.14 13.20
CA ASP A 13 20.56 12.74 13.45
C ASP A 13 19.99 11.82 12.36
N PHE A 14 18.87 12.21 11.75
CA PHE A 14 18.35 11.53 10.56
C PHE A 14 19.28 11.68 9.37
N GLY A 15 19.85 12.87 9.16
CA GLY A 15 20.84 13.12 8.10
C GLY A 15 22.12 12.29 8.19
N LYS A 16 22.41 11.69 9.36
CA LYS A 16 23.55 10.80 9.58
C LYS A 16 23.21 9.32 9.32
N LYS A 17 21.94 8.99 9.03
CA LYS A 17 21.51 7.61 8.81
C LYS A 17 21.94 7.12 7.42
N PRO A 18 22.25 5.81 7.26
CA PRO A 18 22.58 5.25 5.95
C PRO A 18 21.49 5.52 4.90
N GLY A 19 21.90 5.93 3.71
CA GLY A 19 21.01 6.21 2.58
C GLY A 19 20.33 7.58 2.60
N VAL A 20 20.43 8.36 3.68
CA VAL A 20 19.83 9.71 3.74
C VAL A 20 20.76 10.71 3.07
N SER A 21 20.29 11.33 1.98
CA SER A 21 21.05 12.34 1.25
C SER A 21 20.93 13.72 1.92
N ALA A 22 21.89 14.62 1.62
CA ALA A 22 21.80 16.02 2.03
C ALA A 22 20.57 16.72 1.43
N GLU A 23 20.13 16.31 0.24
CA GLU A 23 18.90 16.80 -0.38
C GLU A 23 17.67 16.39 0.43
N ALA A 24 17.58 15.13 0.87
CA ALA A 24 16.48 14.65 1.70
C ALA A 24 16.35 15.44 3.01
N VAL A 25 17.48 15.74 3.68
CA VAL A 25 17.51 16.57 4.90
C VAL A 25 17.07 18.00 4.61
N THR A 26 17.55 18.58 3.50
CA THR A 26 17.20 19.94 3.08
C THR A 26 15.70 20.04 2.79
N ASN A 27 15.15 19.10 2.04
CA ASN A 27 13.73 19.06 1.68
C ASN A 27 12.85 18.78 2.91
N LEU A 28 13.26 17.89 3.82
CA LEU A 28 12.57 17.67 5.09
C LEU A 28 12.49 18.97 5.91
N THR A 29 13.63 19.63 6.10
CA THR A 29 13.72 20.89 6.85
C THR A 29 12.89 21.99 6.20
N ALA A 30 12.95 22.12 4.88
CA ALA A 30 12.16 23.09 4.12
C ALA A 30 10.65 22.82 4.22
N THR A 31 10.25 21.54 4.23
CA THR A 31 8.84 21.13 4.35
C THR A 31 8.28 21.51 5.71
N ILE A 32 9.02 21.24 6.78
CA ILE A 32 8.62 21.61 8.15
C ILE A 32 8.49 23.13 8.27
N ASN A 33 9.49 23.89 7.80
CA ASN A 33 9.44 25.35 7.80
C ASN A 33 8.33 25.92 6.92
N GLY A 34 7.95 25.20 5.86
CA GLY A 34 6.92 25.59 4.90
C GLY A 34 5.50 25.57 5.46
N SER A 35 5.25 24.90 6.60
CA SER A 35 3.93 24.84 7.24
C SER A 35 4.01 25.16 8.74
N PRO A 36 3.54 26.34 9.18
CA PRO A 36 3.48 26.70 10.60
C PRO A 36 2.68 25.70 11.45
N ALA A 37 1.62 25.13 10.90
CA ALA A 37 0.80 24.12 11.57
C ALA A 37 1.60 22.83 11.79
N LEU A 38 2.28 22.32 10.76
CA LEU A 38 3.13 21.13 10.86
C LEU A 38 4.29 21.34 11.85
N MET A 39 4.96 22.49 11.75
CA MET A 39 6.06 22.83 12.64
C MET A 39 5.63 22.90 14.11
N ALA A 40 4.45 23.48 14.38
CA ALA A 40 3.89 23.47 15.72
C ALA A 40 3.59 22.05 16.22
N GLN A 41 2.99 21.19 15.38
CA GLN A 41 2.73 19.79 15.71
C GLN A 41 4.01 19.02 16.02
N LEU A 42 5.05 19.15 15.19
CA LEU A 42 6.32 18.45 15.35
C LEU A 42 7.10 18.94 16.57
N ASN A 43 7.17 20.25 16.80
CA ASN A 43 7.79 20.77 18.02
C ASN A 43 7.07 20.22 19.27
N ASP A 44 5.74 20.23 19.30
CA ASP A 44 4.97 19.78 20.46
C ASP A 44 5.12 18.27 20.73
N VAL A 45 5.09 17.40 19.71
CA VAL A 45 5.34 15.95 19.94
C VAL A 45 6.76 15.67 20.43
N VAL A 46 7.76 16.43 19.96
CA VAL A 46 9.14 16.25 20.42
C VAL A 46 9.25 16.69 21.88
N THR A 47 8.70 17.86 22.23
CA THR A 47 8.67 18.36 23.61
C THR A 47 7.94 17.40 24.55
N LYS A 48 6.84 16.78 24.11
CA LYS A 48 6.09 15.79 24.89
C LYS A 48 6.73 14.38 24.89
N GLY A 49 7.83 14.20 24.17
CA GLY A 49 8.52 12.90 24.08
C GLY A 49 7.75 11.84 23.29
N HIS A 50 6.81 12.25 22.43
CA HIS A 50 6.05 11.38 21.53
C HIS A 50 6.77 11.12 20.20
N LEU A 51 7.78 11.92 19.84
CA LEU A 51 8.65 11.68 18.69
C LEU A 51 10.12 11.75 19.14
N LYS A 52 10.88 10.70 18.87
CA LYS A 52 12.28 10.54 19.29
C LYS A 52 13.27 10.43 18.14
N GLY A 53 12.78 10.34 16.90
CA GLY A 53 13.65 10.34 15.73
C GLY A 53 12.92 10.10 14.43
N PHE A 54 13.67 10.17 13.34
CA PHE A 54 13.25 9.75 12.01
C PHE A 54 14.12 8.58 11.53
N ALA A 55 13.56 7.73 10.69
CA ALA A 55 14.30 6.66 10.00
C ALA A 55 13.73 6.41 8.59
N ALA A 56 14.48 5.67 7.79
CA ALA A 56 14.03 5.28 6.46
C ALA A 56 12.87 4.28 6.56
N LEU A 57 11.83 4.50 5.76
CA LEU A 57 10.75 3.54 5.55
C LEU A 57 11.19 2.48 4.53
N THR A 58 11.00 1.21 4.87
CA THR A 58 11.36 0.08 4.00
C THR A 58 10.15 -0.55 3.31
N ASP A 59 8.94 -0.26 3.78
CA ASP A 59 7.70 -0.72 3.15
C ASP A 59 7.44 0.10 1.86
N PRO A 60 7.43 -0.53 0.67
CA PRO A 60 7.23 0.19 -0.59
C PRO A 60 5.78 0.67 -0.79
N ASN A 61 4.82 0.16 -0.02
CA ASN A 61 3.40 0.50 -0.16
C ASN A 61 2.94 1.61 0.81
N ALA A 62 3.80 2.02 1.74
CA ALA A 62 3.47 3.04 2.73
C ALA A 62 3.98 4.44 2.30
N GLY A 63 3.14 5.46 2.49
CA GLY A 63 3.51 6.87 2.23
C GLY A 63 4.35 7.50 3.35
N GLY A 64 4.31 6.89 4.53
CA GLY A 64 4.96 7.23 5.79
C GLY A 64 4.51 6.17 6.81
N ALA A 65 5.17 6.11 7.97
CA ALA A 65 4.67 5.33 9.09
C ALA A 65 5.17 5.90 10.42
N TYR A 66 4.44 5.62 11.50
CA TYR A 66 4.90 5.88 12.85
C TYR A 66 5.13 4.56 13.60
N ARG A 67 6.37 4.35 14.07
CA ARG A 67 6.73 3.15 14.84
C ARG A 67 6.62 3.43 16.34
N SER A 68 5.57 2.90 16.95
CA SER A 68 5.26 3.15 18.37
C SER A 68 6.26 2.56 19.38
N SER A 69 7.04 1.55 19.00
CA SER A 69 7.97 0.85 19.92
C SER A 69 9.12 1.74 20.38
N ASP A 70 9.66 2.55 19.47
CA ASP A 70 10.78 3.46 19.71
C ASP A 70 10.45 4.93 19.40
N GLN A 71 9.20 5.20 19.03
CA GLN A 71 8.66 6.55 18.80
C GLN A 71 9.36 7.25 17.63
N THR A 72 9.59 6.48 16.56
CA THR A 72 10.29 6.92 15.35
C THR A 72 9.31 7.09 14.19
N MET A 73 9.39 8.22 13.49
CA MET A 73 8.68 8.42 12.23
C MET A 73 9.51 7.87 11.07
N LEU A 74 8.91 6.99 10.27
CA LEU A 74 9.53 6.34 9.13
C LEU A 74 9.13 7.07 7.85
N LEU A 75 10.11 7.53 7.08
CA LEU A 75 9.90 8.33 5.87
C LEU A 75 10.46 7.63 4.64
N PRO A 76 9.75 7.63 3.50
CA PRO A 76 10.27 7.10 2.26
C PRO A 76 11.37 8.05 1.74
N LEU A 77 12.61 7.58 1.67
CA LEU A 77 13.76 8.42 1.28
C LEU A 77 13.58 9.04 -0.11
N LYS A 78 13.12 8.25 -1.09
CA LYS A 78 12.78 8.73 -2.44
C LYS A 78 11.69 9.81 -2.43
N GLY A 79 10.79 9.77 -1.45
CA GLY A 79 9.73 10.76 -1.28
C GLY A 79 10.22 12.08 -0.72
N LEU A 80 11.42 12.14 -0.14
CA LEU A 80 12.09 13.35 0.34
C LEU A 80 13.02 13.98 -0.72
N GLU A 81 13.16 13.37 -1.89
CA GLU A 81 14.05 13.80 -2.94
C GLU A 81 13.25 14.27 -4.16
N LYS A 82 13.90 15.02 -5.06
CA LYS A 82 13.30 15.31 -6.37
C LYS A 82 13.24 14.04 -7.20
N ALA A 83 12.10 13.80 -7.85
CA ALA A 83 12.03 12.79 -8.90
C ALA A 83 12.98 13.17 -10.06
N PRO A 84 13.56 12.21 -10.80
CA PRO A 84 14.35 12.50 -11.99
C PRO A 84 13.58 13.37 -12.99
N GLY A 85 14.11 14.56 -13.31
CA GLY A 85 13.46 15.52 -14.20
C GLY A 85 12.20 16.21 -13.62
N GLY A 86 11.91 16.02 -12.34
CA GLY A 86 10.74 16.58 -11.66
C GLY A 86 11.11 17.48 -10.47
N THR A 87 10.09 17.86 -9.71
CA THR A 87 10.23 18.64 -8.48
C THR A 87 9.87 17.81 -7.26
N TYR A 88 10.48 18.13 -6.12
CA TYR A 88 10.12 17.56 -4.83
C TYR A 88 8.66 17.90 -4.50
N ASN A 89 7.87 16.89 -4.15
CA ASN A 89 6.46 17.06 -3.81
C ASN A 89 6.29 17.45 -2.33
N ALA A 90 6.59 18.72 -2.05
CA ALA A 90 6.51 19.27 -0.69
C ALA A 90 5.10 19.19 -0.09
N GLY A 91 4.04 19.32 -0.90
CA GLY A 91 2.66 19.21 -0.43
C GLY A 91 2.33 17.80 0.06
N ASN A 92 2.67 16.76 -0.71
CA ASN A 92 2.48 15.38 -0.24
C ASN A 92 3.27 15.10 1.04
N MET A 93 4.54 15.51 1.13
CA MET A 93 5.32 15.26 2.35
C MET A 93 4.81 16.09 3.54
N THR A 94 4.34 17.32 3.33
CA THR A 94 3.68 18.12 4.37
C THR A 94 2.50 17.37 4.96
N PHE A 95 1.65 16.79 4.09
CA PHE A 95 0.51 15.98 4.50
C PHE A 95 0.96 14.73 5.27
N VAL A 96 1.92 13.97 4.73
CA VAL A 96 2.44 12.74 5.35
C VAL A 96 2.99 13.05 6.74
N LEU A 97 3.86 14.04 6.89
CA LEU A 97 4.42 14.41 8.20
C LEU A 97 3.31 14.81 9.19
N GLY A 98 2.33 15.58 8.73
CA GLY A 98 1.17 15.97 9.54
C GLY A 98 0.25 14.81 9.90
N HIS A 99 0.21 13.75 9.08
CA HIS A 99 -0.50 12.51 9.36
C HIS A 99 0.25 11.68 10.40
N GLU A 100 1.52 11.34 10.12
CA GLU A 100 2.31 10.45 10.96
C GLU A 100 2.58 11.01 12.35
N VAL A 101 2.70 12.34 12.48
CA VAL A 101 2.90 12.99 13.79
C VAL A 101 1.72 12.73 14.73
N GLN A 102 0.50 12.59 14.19
CA GLN A 102 -0.70 12.41 14.98
C GLN A 102 -0.73 11.07 15.72
N HIS A 103 -0.21 10.01 15.10
CA HIS A 103 -0.07 8.71 15.75
C HIS A 103 0.84 8.76 16.98
N GLY A 104 1.77 9.73 17.04
CA GLY A 104 2.57 10.01 18.23
C GLY A 104 1.73 10.41 19.45
N TYR A 105 0.73 11.28 19.26
CA TYR A 105 -0.21 11.67 20.31
C TYR A 105 -1.13 10.50 20.71
N PHE A 106 -1.53 9.67 19.74
CA PHE A 106 -2.48 8.58 19.95
C PHE A 106 -1.88 7.30 20.54
N ARG A 107 -0.55 7.22 20.65
CA ARG A 107 0.18 6.04 21.16
C ARG A 107 -0.34 5.56 22.51
N GLY A 108 -0.60 6.47 23.46
CA GLY A 108 -1.05 6.12 24.81
C GLY A 108 -2.44 5.49 24.82
N ASP A 109 -3.38 6.11 24.11
CA ASP A 109 -4.76 5.62 23.96
C ASP A 109 -4.77 4.28 23.24
N ARG A 110 -4.00 4.14 22.16
CA ARG A 110 -3.87 2.88 21.41
C ARG A 110 -3.25 1.76 22.26
N ALA A 111 -2.24 2.06 23.09
CA ALA A 111 -1.66 1.08 24.00
C ALA A 111 -2.68 0.63 25.07
N THR A 112 -3.49 1.56 25.58
CA THR A 112 -4.58 1.26 26.54
C THR A 112 -5.65 0.39 25.89
N ALA A 113 -6.04 0.71 24.65
CA ALA A 113 -7.00 -0.08 23.88
C ALA A 113 -6.48 -1.50 23.61
N LEU A 114 -5.21 -1.64 23.19
CA LEU A 114 -4.58 -2.95 22.99
C LEU A 114 -4.49 -3.77 24.28
N SER A 115 -4.16 -3.13 25.42
CA SER A 115 -4.16 -3.80 26.72
C SER A 115 -5.56 -4.30 27.08
N THR A 116 -6.58 -3.46 26.87
CA THR A 116 -7.99 -3.81 27.13
C THR A 116 -8.43 -4.96 26.24
N PHE A 117 -8.13 -4.90 24.94
CA PHE A 117 -8.39 -5.97 23.99
C PHE A 117 -7.74 -7.29 24.42
N ALA A 118 -6.46 -7.26 24.79
CA ALA A 118 -5.75 -8.45 25.23
C ALA A 118 -6.37 -9.06 26.50
N THR A 119 -6.77 -8.23 27.47
CA THR A 119 -7.45 -8.66 28.68
C THR A 119 -8.83 -9.26 28.38
N GLU A 120 -9.67 -8.57 27.62
CA GLU A 120 -11.02 -9.04 27.28
C GLU A 120 -10.97 -10.32 26.44
N ALA A 121 -10.08 -10.40 25.45
CA ALA A 121 -9.92 -11.59 24.63
C ALA A 121 -9.40 -12.79 25.43
N THR A 122 -8.44 -12.57 26.35
CA THR A 122 -7.94 -13.63 27.23
C THR A 122 -9.02 -14.14 28.17
N ALA A 123 -9.86 -13.24 28.70
CA ALA A 123 -10.98 -13.61 29.55
C ALA A 123 -12.03 -14.43 28.78
N MET A 124 -12.34 -14.03 27.53
CA MET A 124 -13.23 -14.79 26.64
C MET A 124 -12.67 -16.19 26.38
N ALA A 125 -11.41 -16.32 25.95
CA ALA A 125 -10.80 -17.61 25.64
C ALA A 125 -10.72 -18.58 26.84
N LYS A 126 -10.70 -18.05 28.07
CA LYS A 126 -10.69 -18.83 29.32
C LYS A 126 -12.08 -19.10 29.88
N SER A 127 -13.11 -18.52 29.30
CA SER A 127 -14.49 -18.74 29.71
C SER A 127 -14.87 -20.21 29.47
N PRO A 128 -15.67 -20.83 30.35
CA PRO A 128 -16.18 -22.19 30.13
C PRO A 128 -17.41 -22.21 29.20
N ALA A 129 -17.75 -21.09 28.57
CA ALA A 129 -18.92 -20.97 27.71
C ALA A 129 -18.78 -21.81 26.43
N ALA A 130 -19.89 -22.34 25.93
CA ALA A 130 -19.90 -23.09 24.67
C ALA A 130 -19.63 -22.22 23.43
N VAL A 131 -19.89 -20.90 23.54
CA VAL A 131 -19.72 -19.92 22.46
C VAL A 131 -18.84 -18.78 22.95
N HIS A 132 -17.79 -18.48 22.19
CA HIS A 132 -16.90 -17.34 22.40
C HIS A 132 -17.11 -16.33 21.27
N ASP A 133 -17.94 -15.32 21.50
CA ASP A 133 -18.22 -14.27 20.52
C ASP A 133 -17.26 -13.08 20.71
N TYR A 134 -16.36 -12.94 19.74
CA TYR A 134 -15.33 -11.89 19.74
C TYR A 134 -15.78 -10.61 19.04
N THR A 135 -17.00 -10.54 18.51
CA THR A 135 -17.48 -9.42 17.68
C THR A 135 -17.30 -8.08 18.38
N THR A 136 -17.76 -7.96 19.62
CA THR A 136 -17.65 -6.70 20.38
C THR A 136 -16.19 -6.37 20.73
N ILE A 137 -15.39 -7.37 21.08
CA ILE A 137 -14.00 -7.20 21.50
C ILE A 137 -13.14 -6.71 20.33
N VAL A 138 -13.24 -7.36 19.17
CA VAL A 138 -12.54 -6.96 17.93
C VAL A 138 -13.08 -5.62 17.42
N GLY A 139 -14.41 -5.41 17.48
CA GLY A 139 -15.05 -4.18 17.03
C GLY A 139 -14.54 -2.92 17.73
N LYS A 140 -14.29 -2.98 19.05
CA LYS A 140 -13.68 -1.87 19.80
C LYS A 140 -12.29 -1.49 19.27
N MET A 141 -11.47 -2.47 18.90
CA MET A 141 -10.14 -2.20 18.33
C MET A 141 -10.21 -1.64 16.93
N ILE A 142 -11.06 -2.19 16.06
CA ILE A 142 -11.27 -1.64 14.71
C ILE A 142 -11.74 -0.19 14.80
N GLN A 143 -12.67 0.12 15.71
CA GLN A 143 -13.14 1.50 15.92
C GLN A 143 -12.02 2.42 16.43
N THR A 144 -11.18 1.93 17.34
CA THR A 144 -10.02 2.70 17.85
C THR A 144 -9.07 3.08 16.71
N ASN A 145 -8.75 2.13 15.83
CA ASN A 145 -7.89 2.38 14.69
C ASN A 145 -8.57 3.31 13.67
N ARG A 146 -9.89 3.16 13.48
CA ARG A 146 -10.69 4.04 12.62
C ARG A 146 -10.62 5.50 13.09
N ASP A 147 -10.69 5.73 14.39
CA ASP A 147 -10.60 7.07 14.96
C ASP A 147 -9.17 7.63 14.91
N ASP A 148 -8.15 6.79 15.12
CA ASP A 148 -6.73 7.15 15.03
C ASP A 148 -6.37 7.61 13.61
N GLU A 149 -6.66 6.80 12.60
CA GLU A 149 -6.44 7.12 11.17
C GLU A 149 -7.22 8.37 10.74
N ALA A 150 -8.47 8.52 11.20
CA ALA A 150 -9.26 9.72 10.90
C ALA A 150 -8.63 10.98 11.49
N LYS A 151 -8.18 10.95 12.75
CA LYS A 151 -7.49 12.07 13.39
C LYS A 151 -6.18 12.39 12.70
N ALA A 152 -5.41 11.37 12.34
CA ALA A 152 -4.15 11.52 11.61
C ALA A 152 -4.39 12.18 10.25
N HIS A 153 -5.41 11.74 9.52
CA HIS A 153 -5.75 12.35 8.25
C HIS A 153 -6.15 13.84 8.41
N ILE A 154 -6.96 14.19 9.42
CA ILE A 154 -7.29 15.58 9.76
C ILE A 154 -6.03 16.41 10.09
N ALA A 155 -5.07 15.84 10.81
CA ALA A 155 -3.82 16.52 11.13
C ALA A 155 -2.96 16.79 9.87
N GLY A 156 -2.93 15.85 8.92
CA GLY A 156 -2.33 16.03 7.59
C GLY A 156 -3.00 17.15 6.78
N TRP A 157 -4.34 17.24 6.82
CA TRP A 157 -5.07 18.36 6.22
C TRP A 157 -4.68 19.70 6.82
N ASN A 158 -4.62 19.80 8.15
CA ASN A 158 -4.23 21.03 8.83
C ASN A 158 -2.78 21.43 8.52
N ALA A 159 -1.88 20.46 8.32
CA ALA A 159 -0.54 20.71 7.84
C ALA A 159 -0.53 21.30 6.42
N LEU A 160 -1.35 20.79 5.49
CA LEU A 160 -1.52 21.37 4.15
C LEU A 160 -2.10 22.79 4.18
N VAL A 161 -3.13 23.02 5.00
CA VAL A 161 -3.71 24.36 5.20
C VAL A 161 -2.64 25.33 5.71
N GLY A 162 -1.83 24.89 6.68
CA GLY A 162 -0.69 25.66 7.18
C GLY A 162 0.29 26.04 6.07
N ALA A 163 0.62 25.11 5.17
CA ALA A 163 1.49 25.38 4.03
C ALA A 163 0.88 26.40 3.05
N ALA A 164 -0.39 26.20 2.66
CA ALA A 164 -1.06 27.12 1.74
C ALA A 164 -1.10 28.54 2.30
N ARG A 165 -1.38 28.67 3.60
CA ARG A 165 -1.49 29.96 4.28
C ARG A 165 -0.17 30.64 4.57
N GLN A 166 0.91 29.87 4.70
CA GLN A 166 2.26 30.40 4.82
C GLN A 166 2.67 31.15 3.54
N THR A 167 2.32 30.60 2.37
CA THR A 167 2.59 31.25 1.07
C THR A 167 1.56 32.34 0.76
N LYS A 168 0.29 32.09 1.08
CA LYS A 168 -0.84 32.99 0.78
C LYS A 168 -1.76 33.08 2.00
N PRO A 169 -1.62 34.09 2.87
CA PRO A 169 -2.44 34.21 4.09
C PRO A 169 -3.96 34.17 3.86
N THR A 170 -4.40 34.57 2.66
CA THR A 170 -5.79 34.53 2.16
C THR A 170 -6.09 33.30 1.29
N ALA A 171 -5.40 32.18 1.52
CA ALA A 171 -5.59 30.94 0.77
C ALA A 171 -7.07 30.50 0.76
N THR A 172 -7.45 29.89 -0.36
CA THR A 172 -8.75 29.29 -0.62
C THR A 172 -8.64 27.76 -0.64
N LEU A 173 -9.77 27.06 -0.77
CA LEU A 173 -9.76 25.61 -0.95
C LEU A 173 -9.00 25.17 -2.21
N GLU A 174 -9.03 25.98 -3.28
CA GLU A 174 -8.24 25.73 -4.49
C GLU A 174 -6.74 25.74 -4.17
N ASP A 175 -6.27 26.76 -3.43
CA ASP A 175 -4.85 26.87 -3.07
C ASP A 175 -4.39 25.66 -2.25
N VAL A 176 -5.21 25.16 -1.32
CA VAL A 176 -4.92 23.94 -0.55
C VAL A 176 -4.93 22.70 -1.45
N TYR A 177 -5.92 22.59 -2.34
CA TYR A 177 -6.04 21.46 -3.27
C TYR A 177 -4.82 21.34 -4.18
N LEU A 178 -4.35 22.46 -4.73
CA LEU A 178 -3.24 22.47 -5.68
C LEU A 178 -1.89 22.07 -5.06
N LEU A 179 -1.73 22.17 -3.73
CA LEU A 179 -0.54 21.65 -3.05
C LEU A 179 -0.44 20.13 -3.10
N SER A 180 -1.58 19.43 -2.99
CA SER A 180 -1.61 17.97 -3.05
C SER A 180 -2.99 17.46 -3.49
N PRO A 181 -3.30 17.47 -4.80
CA PRO A 181 -4.62 17.10 -5.31
C PRO A 181 -5.11 15.73 -4.87
N GLY A 182 -4.18 14.75 -4.79
CA GLY A 182 -4.48 13.39 -4.33
C GLY A 182 -4.93 13.37 -2.87
N ARG A 183 -4.19 14.02 -1.96
CA ARG A 183 -4.52 14.08 -0.53
C ARG A 183 -5.74 14.96 -0.24
N ALA A 184 -5.81 16.12 -0.89
CA ALA A 184 -6.94 17.03 -0.73
C ALA A 184 -8.26 16.43 -1.24
N GLY A 185 -8.22 15.55 -2.26
CA GLY A 185 -9.38 14.83 -2.77
C GLY A 185 -10.08 13.93 -1.75
N ASP A 186 -9.39 13.56 -0.67
CA ASP A 186 -9.99 12.78 0.42
C ASP A 186 -10.99 13.64 1.22
N PHE A 187 -10.80 14.96 1.26
CA PHE A 187 -11.59 15.91 2.04
C PHE A 187 -12.62 16.70 1.20
N MET A 188 -12.30 16.96 -0.07
CA MET A 188 -13.08 17.84 -0.91
C MET A 188 -13.32 17.26 -2.30
N THR A 189 -14.30 17.83 -2.98
CA THR A 189 -14.59 17.54 -4.38
C THR A 189 -14.14 18.70 -5.25
N ARG A 190 -13.58 18.37 -6.42
CA ARG A 190 -13.35 19.31 -7.50
C ARG A 190 -14.36 19.04 -8.61
N SER A 191 -15.11 20.06 -9.01
CA SER A 191 -16.10 20.01 -10.09
C SER A 191 -15.84 21.10 -11.13
N GLY A 192 -16.56 21.06 -12.25
CA GLY A 192 -16.36 21.99 -13.37
C GLY A 192 -15.34 21.49 -14.41
N THR A 193 -14.96 22.37 -15.33
CA THR A 193 -14.06 22.07 -16.46
C THR A 193 -13.02 23.16 -16.60
N ALA A 194 -11.82 22.80 -17.03
CA ALA A 194 -10.73 23.77 -17.20
C ALA A 194 -11.15 24.97 -18.06
N PRO A 195 -10.78 26.22 -17.68
CA PRO A 195 -10.03 26.58 -16.47
C PRO A 195 -10.90 26.80 -15.21
N ASN A 196 -12.23 26.67 -15.33
CA ASN A 196 -13.19 27.03 -14.30
C ASN A 196 -13.55 25.83 -13.41
N PHE A 197 -12.74 25.59 -12.39
CA PHE A 197 -13.01 24.58 -11.37
C PHE A 197 -13.69 25.18 -10.14
N THR A 198 -14.46 24.36 -9.43
CA THR A 198 -15.04 24.69 -8.12
C THR A 198 -14.64 23.63 -7.10
N TYR A 199 -14.31 24.08 -5.90
CA TYR A 199 -13.80 23.24 -4.81
C TYR A 199 -14.74 23.35 -3.61
N ALA A 200 -15.24 22.21 -3.14
CA ALA A 200 -16.16 22.15 -2.01
C ALA A 200 -15.85 20.96 -1.10
N MET A 201 -15.85 21.19 0.21
CA MET A 201 -15.71 20.12 1.20
C MET A 201 -16.78 19.04 0.97
N LYS A 202 -16.44 17.78 1.25
CA LYS A 202 -17.43 16.70 1.27
C LYS A 202 -18.48 17.02 2.35
N ALA A 203 -19.73 16.64 2.09
CA ALA A 203 -20.90 17.15 2.82
C ALA A 203 -20.84 16.99 4.36
N ASP A 204 -20.18 15.96 4.86
CA ASP A 204 -20.10 15.66 6.30
C ASP A 204 -18.89 16.30 7.00
N LEU A 205 -18.08 17.10 6.28
CA LEU A 205 -16.87 17.72 6.80
C LEU A 205 -17.06 19.22 7.01
N THR A 206 -16.66 19.69 8.19
CA THR A 206 -16.73 21.09 8.59
C THR A 206 -15.33 21.65 8.84
N ILE A 207 -15.10 22.88 8.38
CA ILE A 207 -13.85 23.61 8.55
C ILE A 207 -14.11 25.00 9.13
N GLY A 208 -13.12 25.55 9.83
CA GLY A 208 -13.15 26.92 10.30
C GLY A 208 -13.01 27.93 9.15
N ALA A 209 -13.26 29.21 9.44
CA ALA A 209 -13.02 30.32 8.50
C ALA A 209 -11.55 30.39 8.02
N ASP A 210 -10.67 29.74 8.77
CA ASP A 210 -9.23 29.68 8.61
C ASP A 210 -8.79 28.45 7.77
N LEU A 211 -9.77 27.69 7.24
CA LEU A 211 -9.70 26.42 6.52
C LEU A 211 -9.27 25.20 7.33
N SER A 212 -8.88 25.37 8.60
CA SER A 212 -8.51 24.25 9.46
C SER A 212 -9.72 23.38 9.80
N MET A 213 -9.49 22.10 10.03
CA MET A 213 -10.49 21.13 10.43
C MET A 213 -10.24 20.72 11.87
N ALA A 214 -11.24 20.96 12.73
CA ALA A 214 -11.21 20.46 14.10
C ALA A 214 -11.35 18.94 14.12
N GLN A 215 -10.66 18.26 15.04
CA GLN A 215 -10.90 16.85 15.36
C GLN A 215 -12.16 16.69 16.23
N SER A 216 -13.29 17.22 15.75
CA SER A 216 -14.61 17.03 16.36
C SER A 216 -15.11 15.60 16.12
N ALA A 217 -16.06 15.14 16.95
CA ALA A 217 -16.66 13.82 16.78
C ALA A 217 -17.25 13.62 15.36
N ASP A 218 -17.89 14.66 14.80
CA ASP A 218 -18.47 14.61 13.47
C ASP A 218 -17.40 14.52 12.37
N ASN A 219 -16.35 15.34 12.44
CA ASN A 219 -15.26 15.30 11.46
C ASN A 219 -14.46 13.99 11.53
N ILE A 220 -14.23 13.45 12.74
CA ILE A 220 -13.59 12.14 12.93
C ILE A 220 -14.46 11.03 12.33
N LYS A 221 -15.77 11.04 12.61
CA LYS A 221 -16.71 10.07 12.05
C LYS A 221 -16.74 10.10 10.52
N ALA A 222 -16.79 11.31 9.95
CA ALA A 222 -16.77 11.56 8.52
C ALA A 222 -15.45 11.13 7.88
N MET A 223 -14.31 11.45 8.49
CA MET A 223 -13.02 11.01 7.97
C MET A 223 -12.79 9.52 8.08
N GLY A 224 -13.29 8.86 9.13
CA GLY A 224 -13.29 7.41 9.16
C GLY A 224 -14.10 6.80 8.00
N LYS A 225 -15.15 7.49 7.52
CA LYS A 225 -15.95 7.05 6.35
C LYS A 225 -15.21 7.31 5.05
N TYR A 226 -14.58 8.47 4.90
CA TYR A 226 -13.94 8.87 3.65
C TYR A 226 -12.54 8.30 3.47
N TYR A 227 -11.87 7.89 4.55
CA TYR A 227 -10.48 7.42 4.52
C TYR A 227 -10.32 5.98 5.02
N PHE A 228 -10.63 5.71 6.30
CA PHE A 228 -10.44 4.36 6.87
C PHE A 228 -11.32 3.31 6.18
N ASP A 229 -12.57 3.66 5.90
CA ASP A 229 -13.56 2.78 5.26
C ASP A 229 -13.39 2.66 3.73
N MET A 230 -12.30 3.20 3.15
CA MET A 230 -12.02 3.05 1.72
C MET A 230 -11.85 1.58 1.33
N PRO A 231 -12.33 1.16 0.14
CA PRO A 231 -12.10 -0.20 -0.32
C PRO A 231 -10.63 -0.44 -0.60
N GLY A 232 -10.20 -1.70 -0.55
CA GLY A 232 -8.80 -2.07 -0.78
C GLY A 232 -8.21 -1.63 -2.12
N SER A 233 -9.06 -1.47 -3.16
CA SER A 233 -8.67 -0.87 -4.45
C SER A 233 -8.14 0.56 -4.37
N GLN A 234 -8.49 1.30 -3.31
CA GLN A 234 -8.06 2.68 -3.07
C GLN A 234 -7.01 2.74 -1.95
N ALA A 235 -7.25 2.03 -0.84
CA ALA A 235 -6.34 2.03 0.31
C ALA A 235 -5.00 1.33 0.01
N ARG A 236 -5.03 0.28 -0.82
CA ARG A 236 -3.85 -0.48 -1.30
C ARG A 236 -2.92 -0.93 -0.17
N LEU A 237 -3.49 -1.35 0.96
CA LEU A 237 -2.74 -1.83 2.11
C LEU A 237 -2.39 -3.31 1.99
N GLY A 238 -1.53 -3.76 2.90
CA GLY A 238 -1.17 -5.17 3.04
C GLY A 238 -0.10 -5.64 2.06
N HIS A 239 0.30 -6.90 2.21
CA HIS A 239 1.39 -7.51 1.45
C HIS A 239 1.18 -7.39 -0.08
N ASN A 240 -0.05 -7.65 -0.54
CA ASN A 240 -0.41 -7.62 -1.95
C ASN A 240 -0.89 -6.24 -2.44
N GLY A 241 -0.95 -5.23 -1.57
CA GLY A 241 -1.44 -3.89 -1.92
C GLY A 241 -2.90 -3.87 -2.40
N ASN A 242 -3.73 -4.80 -1.92
CA ASN A 242 -5.15 -4.97 -2.31
C ASN A 242 -6.12 -4.95 -1.12
N SER A 243 -5.62 -4.75 0.10
CA SER A 243 -6.43 -4.73 1.32
C SER A 243 -6.86 -3.30 1.69
N ASP A 244 -7.88 -3.24 2.54
CA ASP A 244 -8.29 -2.06 3.29
C ASP A 244 -7.79 -2.12 4.74
N TYR A 245 -8.08 -1.06 5.50
CA TYR A 245 -7.66 -0.89 6.89
C TYR A 245 -8.29 -1.90 7.84
N ALA A 246 -9.59 -2.18 7.70
CA ALA A 246 -10.30 -3.12 8.57
C ALA A 246 -9.65 -4.51 8.49
N ASN A 247 -9.36 -4.97 7.28
CA ASN A 247 -8.75 -6.27 7.03
C ASN A 247 -7.25 -6.31 7.35
N TYR A 248 -6.53 -5.20 7.12
CA TYR A 248 -5.12 -5.09 7.47
C TYR A 248 -4.91 -5.26 8.98
N TYR A 249 -5.70 -4.55 9.80
CA TYR A 249 -5.64 -4.70 11.25
C TYR A 249 -6.34 -5.97 11.74
N GLY A 250 -7.45 -6.35 11.10
CA GLY A 250 -8.24 -7.54 11.41
C GLY A 250 -7.40 -8.81 11.44
N ALA A 251 -6.48 -8.98 10.48
CA ALA A 251 -5.57 -10.11 10.43
C ALA A 251 -4.77 -10.28 11.74
N SER A 252 -4.29 -9.19 12.34
CA SER A 252 -3.56 -9.23 13.62
C SER A 252 -4.47 -9.58 14.80
N TYR A 253 -5.70 -9.05 14.85
CA TYR A 253 -6.64 -9.36 15.93
C TYR A 253 -7.11 -10.80 15.87
N VAL A 254 -7.43 -11.29 14.67
CA VAL A 254 -7.79 -12.70 14.43
C VAL A 254 -6.63 -13.63 14.79
N SER A 255 -5.41 -13.29 14.42
CA SER A 255 -4.21 -14.03 14.81
C SER A 255 -4.11 -14.19 16.33
N PHE A 256 -4.29 -13.09 17.06
CA PHE A 256 -4.19 -13.07 18.52
C PHE A 256 -5.29 -13.88 19.20
N ILE A 257 -6.57 -13.68 18.84
CA ILE A 257 -7.66 -14.46 19.45
C ILE A 257 -7.55 -15.95 19.13
N SER A 258 -7.11 -16.30 17.92
CA SER A 258 -6.93 -17.70 17.53
C SER A 258 -5.84 -18.38 18.35
N GLN A 259 -4.71 -17.70 18.57
CA GLN A 259 -3.65 -18.22 19.46
C GLN A 259 -4.16 -18.42 20.90
N LEU A 260 -4.99 -17.51 21.41
CA LEU A 260 -5.62 -17.68 22.72
C LEU A 260 -6.58 -18.87 22.77
N GLU A 261 -7.40 -19.07 21.74
CA GLU A 261 -8.33 -20.20 21.64
C GLU A 261 -7.60 -21.56 21.52
N HIS A 262 -6.49 -21.59 20.80
CA HIS A 262 -5.62 -22.77 20.76
C HIS A 262 -5.04 -23.07 22.16
N ALA A 263 -4.57 -22.04 22.88
CA ALA A 263 -3.93 -22.20 24.18
C ALA A 263 -4.90 -22.47 25.33
N HIS A 264 -6.11 -21.90 25.30
CA HIS A 264 -6.99 -21.81 26.46
C HIS A 264 -8.44 -22.24 26.20
N GLY A 265 -8.92 -22.15 24.95
CA GLY A 265 -10.32 -22.40 24.60
C GLY A 265 -10.78 -23.79 24.99
N LYS A 266 -11.58 -23.86 26.07
CA LYS A 266 -12.22 -25.07 26.61
C LYS A 266 -13.54 -24.70 27.27
N THR A 267 -14.60 -25.42 26.93
CA THR A 267 -15.92 -25.29 27.59
C THR A 267 -15.93 -26.03 28.94
N ALA A 268 -17.02 -25.91 29.70
CA ALA A 268 -17.21 -26.60 30.97
C ALA A 268 -17.04 -28.14 30.90
N ASP A 269 -17.39 -28.77 29.77
CA ASP A 269 -17.24 -30.22 29.55
C ASP A 269 -15.87 -30.61 28.96
N GLY A 270 -14.99 -29.64 28.74
CA GLY A 270 -13.66 -29.83 28.18
C GLY A 270 -13.59 -29.85 26.65
N SER A 271 -14.71 -29.70 25.95
CA SER A 271 -14.75 -29.55 24.48
C SER A 271 -14.24 -28.19 24.01
N LYS A 272 -14.07 -28.03 22.69
CA LYS A 272 -13.67 -26.75 22.08
C LYS A 272 -14.89 -25.81 21.94
N PRO A 273 -14.77 -24.53 22.37
CA PRO A 273 -15.83 -23.55 22.19
C PRO A 273 -16.01 -23.19 20.71
N ALA A 274 -17.23 -22.80 20.33
CA ALA A 274 -17.51 -22.21 19.02
C ALA A 274 -17.07 -20.75 19.00
N VAL A 275 -16.05 -20.43 18.20
CA VAL A 275 -15.56 -19.06 18.01
C VAL A 275 -16.49 -18.33 17.04
N HIS A 276 -17.12 -17.25 17.49
CA HIS A 276 -18.07 -16.47 16.69
C HIS A 276 -17.51 -15.08 16.36
N LEU A 277 -17.78 -14.63 15.14
CA LEU A 277 -17.49 -13.28 14.65
C LEU A 277 -18.59 -12.80 13.70
N ASN A 278 -19.07 -11.58 13.85
CA ASN A 278 -19.90 -10.92 12.85
C ASN A 278 -19.00 -10.22 11.82
N MET A 279 -18.64 -10.93 10.75
CA MET A 279 -17.69 -10.44 9.74
C MET A 279 -18.18 -9.18 9.04
N THR A 280 -19.48 -9.10 8.74
CA THR A 280 -20.10 -7.95 8.07
C THR A 280 -20.09 -6.70 8.96
N GLN A 281 -20.46 -6.83 10.23
CA GLN A 281 -20.43 -5.72 11.19
C GLN A 281 -19.01 -5.18 11.37
N LEU A 282 -18.02 -6.08 11.38
CA LEU A 282 -16.60 -5.72 11.52
C LEU A 282 -15.95 -5.28 10.20
N LYS A 283 -16.68 -5.39 9.08
CA LYS A 283 -16.16 -5.19 7.71
C LYS A 283 -14.92 -6.05 7.39
N LEU A 284 -14.89 -7.26 7.96
CA LEU A 284 -13.82 -8.22 7.74
C LEU A 284 -14.16 -9.16 6.59
N ASN A 285 -13.12 -9.60 5.90
CA ASN A 285 -13.12 -10.55 4.82
C ASN A 285 -11.97 -11.53 5.06
N GLU A 286 -12.30 -12.80 5.19
CA GLU A 286 -11.35 -13.86 5.50
C GLU A 286 -10.17 -13.89 4.51
N SER A 287 -10.47 -13.93 3.21
CA SER A 287 -9.45 -13.95 2.15
C SER A 287 -8.53 -12.74 2.19
N LEU A 288 -9.03 -11.54 2.47
CA LEU A 288 -8.16 -10.36 2.58
C LEU A 288 -7.27 -10.44 3.82
N MET A 289 -7.80 -10.90 4.96
CA MET A 289 -6.99 -11.07 6.17
C MET A 289 -5.90 -12.13 5.99
N GLU A 290 -6.20 -13.24 5.32
CA GLU A 290 -5.21 -14.27 4.98
C GLU A 290 -4.12 -13.76 4.03
N GLN A 291 -4.49 -12.92 3.07
CA GLN A 291 -3.52 -12.26 2.19
C GLN A 291 -2.66 -11.23 2.93
N ASN A 292 -3.17 -10.64 4.01
CA ASN A 292 -2.37 -9.80 4.92
C ASN A 292 -1.43 -10.64 5.80
N GLY A 293 -1.73 -11.92 5.99
CA GLY A 293 -0.93 -12.88 6.75
C GLY A 293 -1.46 -13.07 8.17
N ILE A 294 -2.25 -14.12 8.37
CA ILE A 294 -2.71 -14.56 9.69
C ILE A 294 -1.64 -15.46 10.33
N ASP A 295 -1.26 -15.14 11.56
CA ASP A 295 -0.34 -15.93 12.38
C ASP A 295 -1.12 -16.67 13.48
N LEU A 296 -1.43 -17.94 13.23
CA LEU A 296 -2.07 -18.80 14.23
C LEU A 296 -1.08 -19.40 15.24
N GLY A 297 0.23 -19.13 15.11
CA GLY A 297 1.28 -19.71 15.94
C GLY A 297 1.59 -21.18 15.62
N ALA A 298 2.70 -21.68 16.16
CA ALA A 298 3.24 -23.02 15.83
C ALA A 298 2.34 -24.20 16.26
N ASN A 299 1.40 -23.98 17.18
CA ASN A 299 0.57 -25.03 17.78
C ASN A 299 -0.84 -25.13 17.17
N SER A 300 -1.13 -24.40 16.09
CA SER A 300 -2.48 -24.25 15.53
C SER A 300 -2.93 -25.35 14.57
N ALA A 301 -2.08 -26.34 14.27
CA ALA A 301 -2.26 -27.24 13.12
C ALA A 301 -2.53 -26.51 11.78
N GLY A 302 -2.22 -25.21 11.71
CA GLY A 302 -2.42 -24.37 10.53
C GLY A 302 -3.82 -23.78 10.36
N ARG A 303 -4.79 -24.05 11.25
CA ARG A 303 -6.19 -23.64 11.03
C ARG A 303 -6.97 -23.35 12.33
N GLN A 304 -7.78 -22.29 12.32
CA GLN A 304 -8.74 -21.95 13.36
C GLN A 304 -10.17 -21.89 12.79
N PRO A 305 -11.07 -22.82 13.13
CA PRO A 305 -12.48 -22.73 12.73
C PRO A 305 -13.19 -21.58 13.45
N TYR A 306 -14.13 -20.94 12.77
CA TYR A 306 -15.05 -19.96 13.35
C TYR A 306 -16.44 -20.06 12.71
N VAL A 307 -17.39 -19.34 13.28
CA VAL A 307 -18.75 -19.19 12.78
C VAL A 307 -19.01 -17.71 12.50
N ASP A 308 -19.28 -17.39 11.24
CA ASP A 308 -19.75 -16.07 10.83
C ASP A 308 -21.23 -15.92 11.19
N ILE A 309 -21.51 -15.02 12.13
CA ILE A 309 -22.85 -14.69 12.61
C ILE A 309 -23.43 -13.42 11.95
N SER A 310 -22.88 -13.02 10.80
CA SER A 310 -23.35 -11.84 10.03
C SER A 310 -24.81 -11.94 9.58
N THR A 311 -25.35 -13.15 9.43
CA THR A 311 -26.71 -13.38 8.96
C THR A 311 -27.49 -14.24 9.94
N SER A 312 -28.82 -14.33 9.77
CA SER A 312 -29.69 -15.18 10.58
C SER A 312 -29.31 -16.67 10.52
N THR A 313 -28.59 -17.09 9.48
CA THR A 313 -28.03 -18.43 9.34
C THR A 313 -26.53 -18.35 9.53
N PRO A 314 -25.99 -18.78 10.70
CA PRO A 314 -24.56 -18.77 10.95
C PRO A 314 -23.83 -19.63 9.92
N LYS A 315 -22.71 -19.12 9.39
CA LYS A 315 -21.92 -19.81 8.36
C LYS A 315 -20.58 -20.27 8.93
N PRO A 316 -20.20 -21.54 8.83
CA PRO A 316 -18.86 -21.97 9.23
C PRO A 316 -17.81 -21.36 8.28
N GLY A 317 -16.65 -21.01 8.84
CA GLY A 317 -15.47 -20.57 8.12
C GLY A 317 -14.21 -21.02 8.83
N HIS A 318 -13.05 -20.69 8.29
CA HIS A 318 -11.77 -20.98 8.94
C HIS A 318 -10.75 -19.90 8.63
N PHE A 319 -9.96 -19.52 9.63
CA PHE A 319 -8.75 -18.75 9.39
C PHE A 319 -7.59 -19.72 9.19
N ASP A 320 -6.82 -19.56 8.12
CA ASP A 320 -5.63 -20.36 7.86
C ASP A 320 -4.34 -19.60 8.20
N HIS A 321 -3.34 -20.35 8.66
CA HIS A 321 -2.00 -19.82 8.94
C HIS A 321 -1.33 -19.41 7.63
N THR A 322 -1.21 -18.10 7.44
CA THR A 322 -0.80 -17.48 6.16
C THR A 322 0.29 -16.42 6.34
N LYS A 323 0.85 -16.30 7.55
CA LYS A 323 1.93 -15.35 7.90
C LYS A 323 3.09 -15.36 6.90
N THR A 324 3.43 -16.52 6.34
CA THR A 324 4.54 -16.67 5.39
C THR A 324 4.10 -16.76 3.93
N THR A 325 2.86 -17.18 3.68
CA THR A 325 2.37 -17.45 2.32
C THR A 325 1.66 -16.25 1.72
N HIS A 326 1.00 -15.41 2.53
CA HIS A 326 0.19 -14.27 2.10
C HIS A 326 -0.83 -14.62 1.00
N ARG A 327 -1.35 -15.85 1.05
CA ARG A 327 -2.29 -16.41 0.08
C ARG A 327 -3.53 -16.91 0.81
N ALA A 328 -4.70 -16.52 0.31
CA ALA A 328 -5.97 -17.01 0.81
C ALA A 328 -6.14 -18.50 0.51
N VAL A 329 -6.74 -19.22 1.46
CA VAL A 329 -7.06 -20.64 1.34
C VAL A 329 -8.57 -20.78 1.13
N PRO A 330 -9.03 -21.40 0.04
CA PRO A 330 -10.47 -21.51 -0.23
C PRO A 330 -11.23 -22.28 0.85
N ILE A 331 -12.40 -21.76 1.25
CA ILE A 331 -13.37 -22.44 2.11
C ILE A 331 -14.18 -23.44 1.26
N ASN A 332 -13.63 -24.62 0.99
CA ASN A 332 -14.38 -25.65 0.24
C ASN A 332 -14.78 -26.80 1.17
N SER A 333 -16.01 -27.32 0.99
CA SER A 333 -16.37 -28.62 1.56
C SER A 333 -15.49 -29.73 0.97
N PRO A 334 -15.27 -30.86 1.67
CA PRO A 334 -14.51 -31.99 1.10
C PRO A 334 -15.06 -32.49 -0.24
N LEU A 335 -16.37 -32.35 -0.47
CA LEU A 335 -17.01 -32.71 -1.73
C LEU A 335 -16.73 -31.69 -2.83
N GLU A 336 -16.69 -30.40 -2.52
CA GLU A 336 -16.23 -29.36 -3.47
C GLU A 336 -14.72 -29.46 -3.74
N ALA A 337 -13.92 -29.90 -2.77
CA ALA A 337 -12.51 -30.20 -2.95
C ALA A 337 -12.26 -31.43 -3.85
N LEU A 338 -13.18 -32.41 -3.84
CA LEU A 338 -13.14 -33.60 -4.72
C LEU A 338 -13.77 -33.34 -6.10
N LEU A 339 -14.73 -32.41 -6.21
CA LEU A 339 -15.26 -31.92 -7.48
C LEU A 339 -14.33 -30.88 -8.14
N GLN A 340 -13.30 -30.45 -7.42
CA GLN A 340 -12.17 -29.63 -7.91
C GLN A 340 -10.98 -30.49 -8.34
N ASP A 341 -11.19 -31.76 -8.69
CA ASP A 341 -10.32 -32.43 -9.66
C ASP A 341 -10.60 -31.86 -11.07
N ASP A 342 -10.28 -30.57 -11.26
CA ASP A 342 -9.82 -30.01 -12.53
C ASP A 342 -9.14 -28.64 -12.32
N HIS A 343 -7.81 -28.64 -12.39
CA HIS A 343 -6.92 -27.49 -12.67
C HIS A 343 -7.28 -26.08 -12.14
N SER A 344 -7.27 -25.87 -10.82
CA SER A 344 -6.88 -24.56 -10.27
C SER A 344 -5.47 -24.64 -9.70
N HIS A 345 -4.49 -24.61 -10.59
CA HIS A 345 -3.11 -24.36 -10.21
C HIS A 345 -3.10 -23.13 -9.29
N VAL A 346 -2.47 -23.28 -8.12
CA VAL A 346 -1.72 -22.20 -7.47
C VAL A 346 -1.26 -21.26 -8.58
N ARG A 347 -1.68 -19.98 -8.62
CA ARG A 347 -1.11 -19.07 -9.64
C ARG A 347 0.36 -18.88 -9.31
N VAL A 348 1.14 -19.78 -9.89
CA VAL A 348 2.59 -19.77 -9.99
C VAL A 348 2.88 -18.68 -11.01
N ASP A 349 3.65 -17.66 -10.65
CA ASP A 349 4.03 -16.62 -11.62
C ASP A 349 5.22 -17.10 -12.47
N PRO A 350 5.58 -16.41 -13.57
CA PRO A 350 6.69 -16.80 -14.43
C PRO A 350 8.07 -16.93 -13.77
N ARG A 351 8.26 -16.45 -12.52
CA ARG A 351 9.54 -16.65 -11.80
C ARG A 351 9.72 -18.09 -11.33
N SER A 352 8.65 -18.85 -11.17
CA SER A 352 8.73 -20.25 -10.76
C SER A 352 8.77 -21.21 -11.95
N ALA A 353 9.55 -22.28 -11.79
CA ALA A 353 9.80 -23.29 -12.81
C ALA A 353 8.53 -24.00 -13.32
N ASP A 354 7.47 -24.00 -12.52
CA ASP A 354 6.21 -24.68 -12.83
C ASP A 354 5.25 -23.84 -13.68
N HIS A 355 5.59 -22.58 -13.99
CA HIS A 355 4.76 -21.72 -14.85
C HIS A 355 5.05 -21.93 -16.33
N ALA A 356 4.01 -21.92 -17.17
CA ALA A 356 4.13 -22.13 -18.62
C ALA A 356 5.08 -21.13 -19.30
N ASP A 357 5.10 -19.87 -18.82
CA ASP A 357 5.99 -18.83 -19.34
C ASP A 357 7.35 -18.74 -18.66
N HIS A 358 7.68 -19.67 -17.75
CA HIS A 358 8.93 -19.62 -16.99
C HIS A 358 10.17 -19.58 -17.89
N LYS A 359 10.21 -20.42 -18.93
CA LYS A 359 11.35 -20.48 -19.85
C LYS A 359 11.55 -19.18 -20.63
N LEU A 360 10.44 -18.56 -21.06
CA LEU A 360 10.50 -17.28 -21.77
C LEU A 360 10.96 -16.17 -20.83
N PHE A 361 10.36 -16.08 -19.64
CA PHE A 361 10.73 -15.08 -18.64
C PHE A 361 12.19 -15.20 -18.18
N SER A 362 12.62 -16.39 -17.75
CA SER A 362 14.00 -16.61 -17.28
C SER A 362 15.02 -16.39 -18.40
N GLY A 363 14.73 -16.84 -19.62
CA GLY A 363 15.59 -16.62 -20.78
C GLY A 363 15.70 -15.16 -21.24
N ILE A 364 14.64 -14.36 -21.06
CA ILE A 364 14.69 -12.91 -21.26
C ILE A 364 15.50 -12.25 -20.15
N ARG A 365 15.21 -12.60 -18.89
CA ARG A 365 15.86 -12.05 -17.70
C ARG A 365 17.38 -12.20 -17.78
N GLU A 366 17.87 -13.40 -18.10
CA GLU A 366 19.30 -13.66 -18.29
C GLU A 366 19.93 -12.79 -19.40
N LYS A 367 19.24 -12.64 -20.53
CA LYS A 367 19.77 -11.87 -21.68
C LYS A 367 19.72 -10.36 -21.45
N VAL A 368 18.71 -9.86 -20.74
CA VAL A 368 18.65 -8.44 -20.31
C VAL A 368 19.83 -8.16 -19.39
N GLU A 369 20.06 -9.02 -18.39
CA GLU A 369 21.19 -8.90 -17.46
C GLU A 369 22.53 -8.91 -18.21
N GLY A 370 22.72 -9.88 -19.11
CA GLY A 370 23.92 -10.00 -19.94
C GLY A 370 24.18 -8.79 -20.84
N GLU A 371 23.14 -8.22 -21.45
CA GLU A 371 23.30 -7.04 -22.31
C GLU A 371 23.63 -5.77 -21.52
N TYR A 372 23.02 -5.55 -20.34
CA TYR A 372 23.43 -4.45 -19.47
C TYR A 372 24.89 -4.62 -19.02
N ALA A 373 25.29 -5.85 -18.65
CA ALA A 373 26.67 -6.15 -18.28
C ALA A 373 27.65 -5.90 -19.44
N ARG A 374 27.29 -6.26 -20.68
CA ARG A 374 28.07 -5.99 -21.90
C ARG A 374 28.31 -4.49 -22.14
N HIS A 375 27.39 -3.65 -21.66
CA HIS A 375 27.50 -2.20 -21.69
C HIS A 375 28.13 -1.60 -20.41
N GLY A 376 28.70 -2.42 -19.53
CA GLY A 376 29.36 -1.98 -18.30
C GLY A 376 28.38 -1.44 -17.24
N ARG A 377 27.11 -1.84 -17.30
CA ARG A 377 26.06 -1.44 -16.36
C ARG A 377 25.56 -2.65 -15.58
N SER A 378 25.22 -2.42 -14.31
CA SER A 378 24.43 -3.37 -13.53
C SER A 378 23.00 -2.84 -13.38
N VAL A 379 22.04 -3.75 -13.30
CA VAL A 379 20.63 -3.45 -13.04
C VAL A 379 20.25 -4.10 -11.72
N SER A 380 19.39 -3.44 -10.95
CA SER A 380 18.88 -4.03 -9.71
C SER A 380 18.04 -5.27 -10.04
N GLU A 381 18.04 -6.28 -9.16
CA GLU A 381 17.18 -7.47 -9.29
C GLU A 381 15.72 -7.13 -9.58
N GLY A 382 15.19 -6.10 -8.91
CA GLY A 382 13.81 -5.65 -9.11
C GLY A 382 13.56 -4.99 -10.48
N ASP A 383 14.49 -4.18 -10.98
CA ASP A 383 14.36 -3.59 -12.32
C ASP A 383 14.59 -4.62 -13.42
N LEU A 384 15.48 -5.58 -13.19
CA LEU A 384 15.73 -6.69 -14.08
C LEU A 384 14.47 -7.55 -14.25
N ASP A 385 13.82 -7.91 -13.14
CA ASP A 385 12.54 -8.62 -13.14
C ASP A 385 11.42 -7.81 -13.80
N ARG A 386 11.32 -6.51 -13.51
CA ARG A 386 10.32 -5.60 -14.10
C ARG A 386 10.47 -5.50 -15.62
N ILE A 387 11.70 -5.32 -16.10
CA ILE A 387 12.01 -5.24 -17.54
C ILE A 387 11.73 -6.60 -18.20
N ALA A 388 12.21 -7.69 -17.61
CA ALA A 388 11.99 -9.04 -18.14
C ALA A 388 10.51 -9.42 -18.19
N ALA A 389 9.72 -9.07 -17.17
CA ALA A 389 8.29 -9.33 -17.12
C ALA A 389 7.52 -8.54 -18.20
N GLY A 390 7.83 -7.24 -18.36
CA GLY A 390 7.25 -6.42 -19.42
C GLY A 390 7.62 -6.92 -20.82
N MET A 391 8.87 -7.34 -21.02
CA MET A 391 9.32 -7.94 -22.28
C MET A 391 8.69 -9.31 -22.55
N THR A 392 8.44 -10.12 -21.51
CA THR A 392 7.73 -11.40 -21.64
C THR A 392 6.30 -11.18 -22.12
N LEU A 393 5.60 -10.21 -21.52
CA LEU A 393 4.25 -9.83 -21.91
C LEU A 393 4.18 -9.31 -23.36
N GLU A 394 5.03 -8.34 -23.71
CA GLU A 394 5.04 -7.76 -25.05
C GLU A 394 5.52 -8.75 -26.10
N GLY A 395 6.50 -9.60 -25.77
CA GLY A 395 6.93 -10.71 -26.63
C GLY A 395 5.76 -11.63 -26.96
N LYS A 396 5.01 -12.07 -25.95
CA LYS A 396 3.87 -12.97 -26.13
C LYS A 396 2.72 -12.33 -26.91
N ARG A 397 2.42 -11.05 -26.69
CA ARG A 397 1.45 -10.28 -27.49
C ARG A 397 1.81 -10.22 -28.97
N ASN A 398 3.10 -10.24 -29.29
CA ASN A 398 3.63 -10.16 -30.65
C ASN A 398 4.07 -11.53 -31.21
N GLY A 399 3.67 -12.64 -30.56
CA GLY A 399 3.93 -13.99 -31.06
C GLY A 399 5.36 -14.48 -30.91
N ILE A 400 6.18 -13.84 -30.07
CA ILE A 400 7.52 -14.34 -29.72
C ILE A 400 7.37 -15.46 -28.70
N THR A 401 7.92 -16.62 -29.06
CA THR A 401 7.91 -17.86 -28.26
C THR A 401 9.30 -18.23 -27.73
N SER A 402 10.37 -17.65 -28.29
CA SER A 402 11.75 -17.85 -27.85
C SER A 402 12.51 -16.52 -27.77
N PRO A 403 13.25 -16.25 -26.68
CA PRO A 403 14.08 -15.05 -26.57
C PRO A 403 15.48 -15.35 -27.10
N ASP A 404 15.65 -15.44 -28.41
CA ASP A 404 16.95 -15.83 -29.01
C ASP A 404 18.01 -14.74 -28.78
N HIS A 405 17.62 -13.46 -28.88
CA HIS A 405 18.47 -12.33 -28.54
C HIS A 405 17.70 -11.24 -27.77
N VAL A 406 18.42 -10.52 -26.91
CA VAL A 406 18.03 -9.21 -26.39
C VAL A 406 19.07 -8.20 -26.86
N ALA A 407 18.65 -6.99 -27.23
CA ALA A 407 19.55 -5.89 -27.53
C ALA A 407 19.04 -4.60 -26.86
N LEU A 408 19.95 -3.79 -26.35
CA LEU A 408 19.61 -2.50 -25.74
C LEU A 408 19.86 -1.35 -26.73
N SER A 409 18.95 -0.39 -26.78
CA SER A 409 19.16 0.85 -27.52
C SER A 409 20.36 1.61 -26.93
N VAL A 410 21.24 2.15 -27.78
CA VAL A 410 22.30 3.07 -27.37
C VAL A 410 22.07 4.40 -28.06
N ASP A 411 21.86 5.46 -27.28
CA ASP A 411 21.76 6.80 -27.83
C ASP A 411 23.13 7.22 -28.41
N PRO A 412 23.21 7.58 -29.71
CA PRO A 412 24.48 7.89 -30.35
C PRO A 412 25.13 9.18 -29.81
N VAL A 413 24.35 10.09 -29.22
CA VAL A 413 24.77 11.39 -28.70
C VAL A 413 25.03 11.31 -27.20
N THR A 414 24.05 10.90 -26.40
CA THR A 414 24.14 10.89 -24.93
C THR A 414 24.83 9.65 -24.39
N LYS A 415 25.02 8.61 -25.23
CA LYS A 415 25.51 7.28 -24.84
C LYS A 415 24.62 6.60 -23.78
N GLU A 416 23.37 7.05 -23.63
CA GLU A 416 22.38 6.40 -22.79
C GLU A 416 22.07 5.00 -23.32
N VAL A 417 22.10 4.00 -22.45
CA VAL A 417 21.88 2.59 -22.80
C VAL A 417 20.57 2.11 -22.22
N GLY A 418 19.77 1.42 -23.03
CA GLY A 418 18.64 0.64 -22.56
C GLY A 418 17.33 1.41 -22.39
N LYS A 419 17.18 2.60 -22.99
CA LYS A 419 15.86 3.29 -23.09
C LYS A 419 14.80 2.42 -23.76
N THR A 420 15.21 1.58 -24.71
CA THR A 420 14.39 0.53 -25.30
C THR A 420 15.18 -0.76 -25.32
N ALA A 421 14.55 -1.85 -24.85
CA ALA A 421 15.06 -3.19 -25.00
C ALA A 421 14.33 -3.89 -26.16
N PHE A 422 15.07 -4.50 -27.07
CA PHE A 422 14.55 -5.24 -28.19
C PHE A 422 14.64 -6.73 -27.89
N LEU A 423 13.50 -7.41 -27.90
CA LEU A 423 13.43 -8.86 -27.86
C LEU A 423 13.37 -9.38 -29.30
N VAL A 424 14.23 -10.34 -29.64
CA VAL A 424 14.36 -10.87 -31.01
C VAL A 424 14.26 -12.39 -31.00
N GLN A 425 13.49 -12.92 -31.96
CA GLN A 425 13.39 -14.34 -32.29
C GLN A 425 13.92 -14.56 -33.72
N GLY A 426 14.80 -15.54 -33.90
CA GLY A 426 15.59 -15.77 -35.10
C GLY A 426 16.98 -15.13 -35.01
N GLY A 427 17.85 -15.47 -35.97
CA GLY A 427 19.22 -14.93 -35.99
C GLY A 427 19.25 -13.43 -36.34
N LEU A 428 20.11 -12.65 -35.70
CA LEU A 428 20.23 -11.20 -35.95
C LEU A 428 20.56 -10.83 -37.41
N ASN A 429 21.21 -11.74 -38.15
CA ASN A 429 21.54 -11.57 -39.57
C ASN A 429 20.50 -12.19 -40.52
N ASP A 430 19.46 -12.81 -39.98
CA ASP A 430 18.36 -13.37 -40.76
C ASP A 430 17.32 -12.25 -41.01
N PRO A 431 17.03 -11.88 -42.27
CA PRO A 431 16.01 -10.87 -42.58
C PRO A 431 14.60 -11.29 -42.14
N ALA A 432 14.35 -12.57 -41.84
CA ALA A 432 13.08 -13.07 -41.35
C ALA A 432 12.93 -13.02 -39.81
N HIS A 433 13.89 -12.46 -39.07
CA HIS A 433 13.76 -12.35 -37.62
C HIS A 433 12.56 -11.50 -37.20
N VAL A 434 11.90 -11.89 -36.11
CA VAL A 434 10.80 -11.13 -35.49
C VAL A 434 11.36 -10.38 -34.30
N ARG A 435 10.96 -9.11 -34.13
CA ARG A 435 11.38 -8.30 -32.99
C ARG A 435 10.26 -7.46 -32.42
N VAL A 436 10.30 -7.24 -31.11
CA VAL A 436 9.48 -6.26 -30.40
C VAL A 436 10.39 -5.32 -29.60
N GLY A 437 10.10 -4.03 -29.65
CA GLY A 437 10.78 -3.01 -28.84
C GLY A 437 9.95 -2.66 -27.63
N VAL A 438 10.57 -2.68 -26.45
CA VAL A 438 9.92 -2.43 -25.16
C VAL A 438 10.61 -1.25 -24.47
N PRO A 439 9.93 -0.12 -24.24
CA PRO A 439 10.49 0.99 -23.47
C PRO A 439 10.65 0.56 -22.01
N THR A 440 11.90 0.50 -21.53
CA THR A 440 12.22 -0.06 -20.20
C THR A 440 11.78 0.84 -19.04
N ASP A 441 11.60 2.13 -19.31
CA ASP A 441 11.07 3.14 -18.39
C ASP A 441 9.54 3.04 -18.23
N LYS A 442 8.86 2.44 -19.21
CA LYS A 442 7.40 2.29 -19.23
C LYS A 442 6.92 0.88 -18.91
N THR A 443 7.82 -0.08 -18.64
CA THR A 443 7.38 -1.41 -18.21
C THR A 443 6.74 -1.31 -16.82
N PRO A 444 5.49 -1.79 -16.67
CA PRO A 444 4.80 -1.75 -15.37
C PRO A 444 5.49 -2.72 -14.39
N PRO A 445 5.18 -2.65 -13.08
CA PRO A 445 5.68 -3.62 -12.11
C PRO A 445 5.50 -5.06 -12.59
N ALA A 446 6.44 -5.94 -12.23
CA ALA A 446 6.48 -7.31 -12.72
C ALA A 446 5.15 -8.06 -12.46
N GLU A 447 4.58 -7.85 -11.28
CA GLU A 447 3.32 -8.44 -10.83
C GLU A 447 2.13 -8.03 -11.72
N GLU A 448 2.14 -6.80 -12.25
CA GLU A 448 1.13 -6.36 -13.20
C GLU A 448 1.32 -7.00 -14.58
N SER A 449 2.56 -7.09 -15.06
CA SER A 449 2.87 -7.79 -16.31
C SER A 449 2.48 -9.26 -16.24
N PHE A 450 2.72 -9.93 -15.11
CA PHE A 450 2.34 -11.32 -14.88
C PHE A 450 0.82 -11.51 -14.85
N ARG A 451 0.07 -10.62 -14.19
CA ARG A 451 -1.40 -10.67 -14.26
C ARG A 451 -1.93 -10.51 -15.69
N GLN A 452 -1.32 -9.63 -16.48
CA GLN A 452 -1.71 -9.45 -17.89
C GLN A 452 -1.30 -10.65 -18.76
N LEU A 453 -0.17 -11.30 -18.43
CA LEU A 453 0.30 -12.52 -19.08
C LEU A 453 -0.63 -13.71 -18.79
N ASP A 454 -1.08 -13.86 -17.55
CA ASP A 454 -2.08 -14.86 -17.14
C ASP A 454 -3.40 -14.66 -17.89
N ALA A 455 -3.87 -13.42 -18.02
CA ALA A 455 -5.08 -13.12 -18.78
C ALA A 455 -4.91 -13.47 -20.27
N LEU A 456 -3.74 -13.17 -20.85
CA LEU A 456 -3.39 -13.54 -22.22
C LEU A 456 -3.37 -15.06 -22.42
N ASN A 457 -2.85 -15.81 -21.44
CA ASN A 457 -2.84 -17.28 -21.42
C ASN A 457 -4.23 -17.91 -21.38
N GLN A 458 -5.17 -17.24 -20.73
CA GLN A 458 -6.54 -17.71 -20.58
C GLN A 458 -7.43 -17.31 -21.77
N GLY A 459 -6.87 -16.72 -22.83
CA GLY A 459 -7.62 -16.27 -24.01
C GLY A 459 -8.53 -15.08 -23.75
N GLN A 460 -8.39 -14.40 -22.61
CA GLN A 460 -9.13 -13.18 -22.29
C GLN A 460 -8.38 -12.00 -22.92
N GLN A 461 -8.91 -11.43 -24.01
CA GLN A 461 -8.36 -10.19 -24.56
C GLN A 461 -8.68 -9.01 -23.61
N PRO A 462 -7.69 -8.29 -23.06
CA PRO A 462 -7.95 -7.00 -22.47
C PRO A 462 -8.37 -6.02 -23.56
N ALA A 463 -9.39 -5.19 -23.27
CA ALA A 463 -9.80 -4.10 -24.14
C ALA A 463 -8.60 -3.20 -24.42
N THR A 464 -8.18 -3.14 -25.69
CA THR A 464 -7.12 -2.22 -26.13
C THR A 464 -7.67 -0.79 -26.03
N PRO A 465 -6.99 0.15 -25.37
CA PRO A 465 -7.26 1.56 -25.59
C PRO A 465 -7.01 1.84 -27.08
N ALA A 466 -8.03 2.37 -27.77
CA ALA A 466 -7.91 2.74 -29.17
C ALA A 466 -6.70 3.69 -29.34
N PRO A 467 -5.83 3.50 -30.35
CA PRO A 467 -4.80 4.47 -30.66
C PRO A 467 -5.48 5.79 -31.00
N ALA A 468 -5.09 6.86 -30.30
CA ALA A 468 -5.42 8.22 -30.68
C ALA A 468 -4.99 8.41 -32.13
N LYS A 469 -5.96 8.65 -33.02
CA LYS A 469 -5.68 9.04 -34.40
C LYS A 469 -4.81 10.29 -34.35
N GLU A 470 -3.55 10.15 -34.76
CA GLU A 470 -2.71 11.26 -35.16
C GLU A 470 -3.47 12.08 -36.21
N GLN A 471 -3.92 13.27 -35.81
CA GLN A 471 -4.27 14.33 -36.77
C GLN A 471 -2.98 14.71 -37.49
N ARG A 472 -2.76 14.09 -38.65
CA ARG A 472 -1.84 14.61 -39.64
C ARG A 472 -2.30 16.02 -40.01
N GLN A 473 -1.53 17.02 -39.60
CA GLN A 473 -1.51 18.31 -40.29
C GLN A 473 -1.11 18.06 -41.74
N ALA A 474 -2.07 18.23 -42.65
CA ALA A 474 -1.77 18.46 -44.05
C ALA A 474 -1.62 19.97 -44.23
N GLN A 475 -0.36 20.41 -44.36
CA GLN A 475 -0.04 21.62 -45.10
C GLN A 475 -0.38 21.37 -46.57
N SER A 476 -1.21 22.23 -47.16
CA SER A 476 -1.23 22.48 -48.62
C SER A 476 -2.13 23.68 -48.94
N MET A 477 -1.46 24.78 -49.29
CA MET A 477 -1.90 25.97 -50.03
C MET A 477 -2.87 26.96 -49.37
#